data_AF-A0A5P0ZF25-F1
#
_entry.id   AF-A0A5P0ZF25-F1
#
_cell.length_a   1.000
_cell.length_b   1.000
_cell.length_c   1.000
_cell.angle_alpha   90.00
_cell.angle_beta   90.00
_cell.angle_gamma   90.00
#
_symmetry.space_group_name_H-M   'P 1'
#
loop_
_entity.id
_entity.type
_entity.pdbx_description
1 polymer ?
#
loop_
_entity_poly.entity_id
_entity_poly.type
_entity_poly.pdbx_seq_one_letter_code
_entity_poly.pdbx_strand_id
1 'polypeptide(L)'
;MRLPQVPKSMANQEVTLHLKSQETDDWGKPKYEDVKITHCVVQPQTVFSGSNNDRQIVANAIVFFYAQITTPMPTLDRDSVGSTITFDKHEYTITQIVDNRDPFGNEVWSYELEVL
;
A
#
# COMPACT_ATOMS: atom_id res chain seq x y z
N MET A 1 -9.58 23.73 10.78
CA MET A 1 -10.61 22.98 10.04
C MET A 1 -10.06 21.59 9.81
N ARG A 2 -10.87 20.53 9.86
CA ARG A 2 -10.40 19.15 9.66
C ARG A 2 -11.13 18.55 8.48
N LEU A 3 -10.41 17.89 7.56
CA LEU A 3 -11.05 17.17 6.47
C LEU A 3 -11.98 16.08 7.02
N PRO A 4 -13.14 15.85 6.38
CA PRO A 4 -13.97 14.71 6.71
C PRO A 4 -13.19 13.40 6.51
N GLN A 5 -13.45 12.44 7.40
CA GLN A 5 -12.83 11.12 7.34
C GLN A 5 -13.84 10.06 6.95
N VAL A 6 -13.34 8.99 6.35
CA VAL A 6 -14.13 7.79 6.06
C VAL A 6 -14.58 7.14 7.39
N PRO A 7 -15.81 6.63 7.52
CA PRO A 7 -16.20 5.83 8.67
C PRO A 7 -15.31 4.58 8.79
N LYS A 8 -14.85 4.26 10.00
CA LYS A 8 -14.01 3.07 10.26
C LYS A 8 -14.68 1.76 9.81
N SER A 9 -16.01 1.70 9.86
CA SER A 9 -16.80 0.56 9.36
C SER A 9 -16.68 0.31 7.86
N MET A 10 -16.22 1.30 7.08
CA MET A 10 -15.99 1.18 5.63
C MET A 10 -14.58 0.72 5.27
N ALA A 11 -13.66 0.67 6.25
CA ALA A 11 -12.30 0.14 6.08
C ALA A 11 -12.18 -1.13 6.93
N ASN A 12 -12.70 -2.25 6.42
CA ASN A 12 -12.79 -3.53 7.13
C ASN A 12 -11.81 -4.58 6.60
N GLN A 13 -10.87 -4.19 5.73
CA GLN A 13 -9.86 -5.07 5.17
C GLN A 13 -8.55 -4.98 5.95
N GLU A 14 -7.74 -6.03 5.83
CA GLU A 14 -6.40 -6.13 6.40
C GLU A 14 -5.41 -6.60 5.34
N VAL A 15 -4.17 -6.14 5.48
CA VAL A 15 -3.04 -6.53 4.63
C VAL A 15 -1.81 -6.77 5.48
N THR A 16 -0.87 -7.56 4.96
CA THR A 16 0.49 -7.61 5.50
C THR A 16 1.39 -6.79 4.59
N LEU A 17 2.01 -5.75 5.12
CA LEU A 17 2.98 -4.94 4.41
C LEU A 17 4.39 -5.46 4.71
N HIS A 18 5.16 -5.78 3.68
CA HIS A 18 6.54 -6.24 3.77
C HIS A 18 7.47 -5.08 3.40
N LEU A 19 7.75 -4.21 4.37
CA LEU A 19 8.57 -3.01 4.15
C LEU A 19 10.02 -3.41 3.94
N LYS A 20 10.61 -2.93 2.84
CA LYS A 20 12.05 -3.04 2.64
C LYS A 20 12.77 -2.12 3.63
N SER A 21 13.50 -2.70 4.57
CA SER A 21 14.37 -1.95 5.47
C SER A 21 15.58 -1.40 4.73
N GLN A 22 16.05 -0.23 5.14
CA GLN A 22 17.34 0.31 4.70
C GLN A 22 18.53 -0.41 5.35
N GLU A 23 18.28 -1.22 6.38
CA GLU A 23 19.31 -2.07 6.98
C GLU A 23 19.51 -3.35 6.17
N THR A 24 20.77 -3.66 5.91
CA THR A 24 21.17 -4.99 5.44
C THR A 24 21.36 -5.94 6.62
N ASP A 25 21.06 -7.22 6.41
CA ASP A 25 21.52 -8.26 7.33
C ASP A 25 23.06 -8.37 7.31
N ASP A 26 23.62 -9.19 8.21
CA ASP A 26 25.07 -9.42 8.32
C ASP A 26 25.70 -9.99 7.02
N TRP A 27 24.88 -10.34 6.03
CA TRP A 27 25.24 -10.90 4.73
C TRP A 27 24.92 -9.97 3.56
N GLY A 28 24.55 -8.71 3.83
CA GLY A 28 24.29 -7.70 2.80
C GLY A 28 22.93 -7.80 2.10
N LYS A 29 21.99 -8.62 2.62
CA LYS A 29 20.63 -8.74 2.05
C LYS A 29 19.69 -7.70 2.69
N PRO A 30 18.74 -7.13 1.93
CA PRO A 30 17.74 -6.24 2.51
C PRO A 30 16.93 -6.97 3.57
N LYS A 31 16.82 -6.41 4.78
CA LYS A 31 15.84 -6.91 5.76
C LYS A 31 14.45 -6.46 5.33
N TYR A 32 13.45 -7.30 5.54
CA TYR A 32 12.04 -6.94 5.35
C TYR A 32 11.36 -6.96 6.72
N GLU A 33 10.56 -5.94 6.98
CA GLU A 33 9.73 -5.87 8.18
C GLU A 33 8.28 -6.15 7.80
N ASP A 34 7.72 -7.21 8.40
CA ASP A 34 6.35 -7.62 8.19
C ASP A 34 5.43 -6.88 9.17
N VAL A 35 4.65 -5.95 8.65
CA VAL A 35 3.71 -5.14 9.41
C VAL A 35 2.29 -5.53 9.03
N LYS A 36 1.55 -6.14 9.96
CA LYS A 36 0.12 -6.40 9.77
C LYS A 36 -0.65 -5.08 9.93
N ILE A 37 -1.26 -4.62 8.84
CA ILE A 37 -2.06 -3.40 8.79
C ILE A 37 -3.54 -3.77 8.75
N THR A 38 -4.32 -3.18 9.65
CA THR A 38 -5.76 -3.35 9.74
C THR A 38 -6.48 -2.05 9.41
N HIS A 39 -7.76 -2.16 9.04
CA HIS A 39 -8.61 -1.03 8.69
C HIS A 39 -8.11 -0.24 7.49
N CYS A 40 -7.86 -0.97 6.40
CA CYS A 40 -7.54 -0.41 5.09
C CYS A 40 -8.67 -0.70 4.10
N VAL A 41 -8.55 -0.12 2.90
CA VAL A 41 -9.39 -0.48 1.76
C VAL A 41 -8.49 -0.98 0.63
N VAL A 42 -8.79 -2.15 0.09
CA VAL A 42 -8.12 -2.76 -1.06
C VAL A 42 -9.17 -2.94 -2.15
N GLN A 43 -8.86 -2.40 -3.34
CA GLN A 43 -9.70 -2.49 -4.53
C GLN A 43 -8.94 -3.28 -5.61
N PRO A 44 -9.13 -4.61 -5.68
CA PRO A 44 -8.54 -5.42 -6.74
C PRO A 44 -9.11 -5.04 -8.11
N GLN A 45 -8.23 -4.95 -9.11
CA GLN A 45 -8.57 -4.71 -10.49
C GLN A 45 -7.91 -5.77 -11.37
N THR A 46 -8.67 -6.32 -12.32
CA THR A 46 -8.10 -7.19 -13.36
C THR A 46 -7.69 -6.33 -14.54
N VAL A 47 -6.40 -6.30 -14.85
CA VAL A 47 -5.89 -5.60 -16.04
C VAL A 47 -5.41 -6.62 -17.06
N PHE A 48 -5.89 -6.48 -18.30
CA PHE A 48 -5.36 -7.23 -19.42
C PHE A 48 -4.22 -6.42 -20.03
N SER A 49 -2.98 -6.81 -19.73
CA SER A 49 -1.82 -6.29 -20.44
C SER A 49 -1.60 -7.15 -21.69
N GLY A 50 -1.35 -6.54 -22.84
CA GLY A 50 -1.06 -7.32 -24.04
C GLY A 50 -0.24 -6.54 -25.04
N SER A 51 0.83 -7.16 -25.53
CA SER A 51 1.64 -6.65 -26.63
C SER A 51 1.47 -7.59 -27.82
N ASN A 52 0.85 -7.07 -28.88
CA ASN A 52 0.63 -7.59 -30.24
C ASN A 52 0.10 -9.03 -30.46
N ASN A 53 0.37 -10.02 -29.60
CA ASN A 53 -0.16 -11.38 -29.73
C ASN A 53 -0.35 -12.17 -28.41
N ASP A 54 0.18 -11.70 -27.28
CA ASP A 54 -0.02 -12.35 -25.97
C ASP A 54 -0.73 -11.39 -25.02
N ARG A 55 -1.91 -11.79 -24.52
CA ARG A 55 -2.59 -11.11 -23.42
C ARG A 55 -2.18 -11.79 -22.11
N GLN A 56 -1.46 -11.07 -21.27
CA GLN A 56 -1.17 -11.47 -19.89
C GLN A 56 -2.16 -10.77 -18.95
N ILE A 57 -2.87 -11.58 -18.17
CA ILE A 57 -3.67 -11.08 -17.04
C ILE A 57 -2.68 -10.68 -15.96
N VAL A 58 -2.70 -9.41 -15.58
CA VAL A 58 -1.91 -8.89 -14.45
C VAL A 58 -2.90 -8.51 -13.35
N ALA A 59 -2.68 -9.06 -12.16
CA ALA A 59 -3.44 -8.68 -10.98
C ALA A 59 -2.95 -7.29 -10.55
N ASN A 60 -3.86 -6.32 -10.42
CA ASN A 60 -3.54 -5.00 -9.89
C ASN A 60 -4.47 -4.76 -8.70
N ALA A 61 -4.05 -3.92 -7.76
CA ALA A 61 -4.98 -3.36 -6.80
C ALA A 61 -4.60 -1.91 -6.45
N ILE A 62 -5.60 -1.17 -5.96
CA ILE A 62 -5.36 0.10 -5.27
C ILE A 62 -5.58 -0.14 -3.77
N VAL A 63 -4.61 0.24 -2.96
CA VAL A 63 -4.68 0.16 -1.50
C VAL A 63 -4.75 1.55 -0.90
N PHE A 64 -5.73 1.79 -0.03
CA PHE A 64 -5.88 3.02 0.73
C PHE A 64 -5.57 2.80 2.20
N PHE A 65 -4.66 3.62 2.73
CA PHE A 65 -4.42 3.78 4.16
C PHE A 65 -4.87 5.18 4.59
N TYR A 66 -5.82 5.26 5.51
CA TYR A 66 -6.39 6.52 5.97
C TYR A 66 -5.87 6.87 7.35
N ALA A 67 -5.37 8.10 7.51
CA ALA A 67 -4.91 8.59 8.80
C ALA A 67 -6.03 8.52 9.84
N GLN A 68 -5.69 8.07 11.06
CA GLN A 68 -6.61 7.86 12.20
C GLN A 68 -7.61 6.70 12.06
N ILE A 69 -7.60 5.98 10.93
CA ILE A 69 -8.45 4.81 10.71
C ILE A 69 -7.58 3.56 10.64
N THR A 70 -6.60 3.58 9.73
CA THR A 70 -5.66 2.49 9.50
C THR A 70 -4.74 2.29 10.70
N THR A 71 -4.54 1.03 11.10
CA THR A 71 -3.79 0.68 12.31
C THR A 71 -2.89 -0.54 12.09
N PRO A 72 -1.56 -0.44 12.30
CA PRO A 72 -0.81 0.81 12.45
C PRO A 72 -0.82 1.61 11.14
N MET A 73 -0.67 2.94 11.23
CA MET A 73 -0.46 3.77 10.05
C MET A 73 1.01 3.64 9.63
N PRO A 74 1.32 3.10 8.44
CA PRO A 74 2.70 2.98 8.00
C PRO A 74 3.29 4.36 7.68
N THR A 75 4.61 4.47 7.77
CA THR A 75 5.33 5.63 7.21
C THR A 75 5.91 5.18 5.88
N LEU A 76 5.41 5.76 4.78
CA LEU A 76 5.81 5.39 3.43
C LEU A 76 6.48 6.58 2.75
N ASP A 77 7.52 6.27 2.00
CA ASP A 77 8.28 7.23 1.22
C ASP A 77 8.66 6.64 -0.16
N ARG A 78 9.49 7.35 -0.91
CA ARG A 78 9.92 6.88 -2.24
C ARG A 78 10.71 5.58 -2.19
N ASP A 79 11.44 5.32 -1.11
CA ASP A 79 12.27 4.12 -0.96
C ASP A 79 11.41 2.89 -0.65
N SER A 80 10.16 3.13 -0.22
CA SER A 80 9.16 2.09 0.01
C SER A 80 8.62 1.49 -1.30
N VAL A 81 8.82 2.14 -2.44
CA VAL A 81 8.46 1.59 -3.77
C VAL A 81 9.28 0.33 -4.04
N GLY A 82 8.61 -0.74 -4.49
CA GLY A 82 9.18 -2.08 -4.62
C GLY A 82 9.06 -2.96 -3.37
N SER A 83 8.55 -2.43 -2.26
CA SER A 83 8.07 -3.26 -1.14
C SER A 83 6.82 -4.04 -1.56
N THR A 84 6.51 -5.14 -0.86
CA THR A 84 5.36 -5.99 -1.22
C THR A 84 4.24 -5.90 -0.18
N ILE A 85 3.02 -6.18 -0.62
CA ILE A 85 1.81 -6.25 0.19
C ILE A 85 1.14 -7.59 -0.08
N THR A 86 0.84 -8.34 0.98
CA THR A 86 0.02 -9.54 0.89
C THR A 86 -1.43 -9.20 1.24
N PHE A 87 -2.33 -9.47 0.29
CA PHE A 87 -3.78 -9.37 0.46
C PHE A 87 -4.47 -10.59 -0.14
N ASP A 88 -5.38 -11.23 0.61
CA ASP A 88 -6.11 -12.42 0.17
C ASP A 88 -5.22 -13.51 -0.44
N LYS A 89 -4.08 -13.80 0.22
CA LYS A 89 -3.05 -14.77 -0.20
C LYS A 89 -2.33 -14.46 -1.53
N HIS A 90 -2.56 -13.28 -2.09
CA HIS A 90 -1.83 -12.76 -3.24
C HIS A 90 -0.82 -11.73 -2.76
N GLU A 91 0.40 -11.85 -3.25
CA GLU A 91 1.44 -10.83 -3.05
C GLU A 91 1.40 -9.84 -4.22
N TYR A 92 1.45 -8.57 -3.89
CA TYR A 92 1.51 -7.46 -4.84
C TYR A 92 2.73 -6.60 -4.53
N THR A 93 3.37 -6.07 -5.55
CA THR A 93 4.49 -5.13 -5.43
C THR A 93 3.98 -3.69 -5.52
N ILE A 94 4.37 -2.83 -4.58
CA ILE A 94 4.06 -1.41 -4.63
C ILE A 94 4.84 -0.76 -5.78
N THR A 95 4.13 -0.21 -6.75
CA THR A 95 4.73 0.46 -7.92
C THR A 95 4.62 1.97 -7.86
N GLN A 96 3.59 2.48 -7.17
CA GLN A 96 3.40 3.91 -6.95
C GLN A 96 2.82 4.19 -5.57
N ILE A 97 3.23 5.32 -5.01
CA ILE A 97 2.74 5.82 -3.72
C ILE A 97 2.30 7.26 -3.92
N VAL A 98 1.02 7.53 -3.70
CA VAL A 98 0.46 8.87 -3.62
C VAL A 98 0.27 9.22 -2.16
N ASP A 99 0.98 10.25 -1.72
CA ASP A 99 0.94 10.78 -0.36
C ASP A 99 0.02 12.00 -0.31
N ASN A 100 -1.24 11.75 0.09
CA ASN A 100 -2.27 12.77 0.15
C ASN A 100 -2.13 13.54 1.47
N ARG A 101 -1.85 14.84 1.36
CA ARG A 101 -1.64 15.74 2.52
C ARG A 101 -2.91 16.51 2.90
N ASP A 102 -3.12 16.71 4.19
CA ASP A 102 -4.19 17.59 4.68
C ASP A 102 -3.88 19.04 4.26
N PRO A 103 -4.76 19.73 3.50
CA PRO A 103 -4.52 21.09 3.04
C PRO A 103 -4.50 22.12 4.17
N PHE A 104 -4.94 21.77 5.39
CA PHE A 104 -4.97 22.66 6.54
C PHE A 104 -3.74 22.52 7.46
N GLY A 105 -2.96 21.44 7.38
CA GLY A 105 -1.81 21.21 8.28
C GLY A 105 -0.61 20.46 7.69
N ASN A 106 -0.69 20.02 6.43
CA ASN A 106 0.35 19.32 5.68
C ASN A 106 0.78 17.94 6.25
N GLU A 107 0.07 17.42 7.25
CA GLU A 107 0.18 16.04 7.69
C GLU A 107 -0.35 15.06 6.65
N VAL A 108 0.06 13.79 6.74
CA VAL A 108 -0.50 12.72 5.90
C VAL A 108 -1.97 12.53 6.25
N TRP A 109 -2.83 12.69 5.26
CA TRP A 109 -4.26 12.40 5.36
C TRP A 109 -4.57 10.98 4.89
N SER A 110 -3.95 10.54 3.78
CA SER A 110 -4.00 9.16 3.33
C SER A 110 -2.80 8.78 2.46
N TYR A 111 -2.55 7.48 2.34
CA TYR A 111 -1.77 6.92 1.25
C TYR A 111 -2.71 6.21 0.28
N GLU A 112 -2.43 6.38 -1.01
CA GLU A 112 -2.98 5.57 -2.09
C GLU A 112 -1.82 4.85 -2.77
N LEU A 113 -1.88 3.53 -2.80
CA LEU A 113 -0.83 2.68 -3.35
C LEU A 113 -1.36 1.97 -4.57
N GLU A 114 -0.64 2.08 -5.69
CA GLU A 114 -0.86 1.21 -6.84
C GLU A 114 0.05 -0.02 -6.67
N VAL A 115 -0.54 -1.21 -6.78
CA VAL A 115 0.19 -2.47 -6.60
C VAL A 115 -0.08 -3.44 -7.76
N LEU A 116 0.92 -4.25 -8.11
CA LEU A 116 0.95 -5.18 -9.27
C LEU A 116 1.56 -6.53 -8.93
#